data_AF-A0A448MRB6-F1
#
_entry.id   AF-A0A448MRB6-F1
#
_cell.length_a   1.000
_cell.length_b   1.000
_cell.length_c   1.000
_cell.angle_alpha   90.00
_cell.angle_beta   90.00
_cell.angle_gamma   90.00
#
_symmetry.space_group_name_H-M   'P 1'
#
loop_
_entity.id
_entity.type
_entity.pdbx_description
1 polymer ?
#
loop_
_entity_poly.entity_id
_entity_poly.type
_entity_poly.pdbx_seq_one_letter_code
_entity_poly.pdbx_strand_id
1 'polypeptide(L)' 'MSDEEKQLAVNATKALGLEVSGVDLIRAKSGLLVLEINASPGLEMIEKTSGVDVALQMILYLEKAISQK' A
#
# COMPACT_ATOMS: atom_id res chain seq x y z
N MET A 1 -8.92 3.11 8.26
CA MET A 1 -8.00 4.14 7.72
C MET A 1 -8.79 5.35 7.29
N SER A 2 -8.31 6.54 7.61
CA SER A 2 -8.84 7.80 7.07
C SER A 2 -8.49 7.95 5.59
N ASP A 3 -9.17 8.84 4.88
CA ASP A 3 -8.85 9.10 3.48
C ASP A 3 -7.49 9.80 3.32
N GLU A 4 -7.07 10.58 4.31
CA GLU A 4 -5.72 11.16 4.39
C GLU A 4 -4.64 10.08 4.45
N GLU A 5 -4.82 9.04 5.28
CA GLU A 5 -3.89 7.91 5.38
C GLU A 5 -3.77 7.14 4.07
N LYS A 6 -4.92 6.87 3.42
CA LYS A 6 -4.94 6.19 2.11
C LYS A 6 -4.22 7.02 1.05
N GLN A 7 -4.53 8.31 0.97
CA GLN A 7 -3.96 9.19 -0.04
C GLN A 7 -2.44 9.37 0.15
N LEU A 8 -1.99 9.51 1.40
CA LEU A 8 -0.57 9.60 1.71
C LEU A 8 0.17 8.30 1.34
N ALA A 9 -0.40 7.15 1.67
CA ALA A 9 0.19 5.85 1.30
C ALA A 9 0.31 5.70 -0.22
N VAL A 10 -0.76 5.98 -0.99
CA VAL A 10 -0.73 5.92 -2.45
C VAL A 10 0.29 6.89 -3.06
N ASN A 11 0.39 8.11 -2.51
CA ASN A 11 1.34 9.10 -2.99
C ASN A 11 2.80 8.68 -2.69
N ALA A 12 3.06 8.09 -1.53
CA ALA A 12 4.36 7.58 -1.15
C ALA A 12 4.84 6.47 -2.10
N THR A 13 3.98 5.49 -2.40
CA THR A 13 4.25 4.44 -3.38
C THR A 13 4.59 5.01 -4.76
N LYS A 14 3.78 5.95 -5.25
CA LYS A 14 3.99 6.62 -6.55
C LYS A 14 5.26 7.45 -6.61
N ALA A 15 5.62 8.14 -5.53
CA ALA A 15 6.82 8.95 -5.47
C ALA A 15 8.11 8.14 -5.68
N LEU A 16 8.08 6.83 -5.36
CA LEU A 16 9.17 5.89 -5.62
C LEU A 16 9.04 5.14 -6.95
N GLY A 17 8.02 5.44 -7.77
CA GLY A 17 7.78 4.74 -9.03
C GLY A 17 7.40 3.27 -8.87
N LEU A 18 6.86 2.90 -7.71
CA LEU A 18 6.41 1.53 -7.44
C LEU A 18 4.93 1.37 -7.84
N GLU A 19 4.58 0.19 -8.32
CA GLU A 19 3.19 -0.20 -8.61
C GLU A 19 2.47 -0.68 -7.35
N VAL A 20 3.19 -1.39 -6.47
CA VAL A 20 2.70 -1.92 -5.20
C VAL A 20 3.79 -1.76 -4.14
N SER A 21 3.42 -1.36 -2.92
CA SER A 21 4.32 -1.31 -1.76
C SER A 21 3.52 -1.39 -0.45
N GLY A 22 4.15 -1.84 0.63
CA GLY A 22 3.68 -1.56 1.98
C GLY A 22 4.14 -0.17 2.42
N VAL A 23 3.31 0.59 3.11
CA VAL A 23 3.65 1.93 3.60
C VAL A 23 3.30 2.03 5.07
N ASP A 24 4.31 2.31 5.89
CA ASP A 24 4.13 2.48 7.32
C ASP A 24 3.95 3.95 7.65
N LEU A 25 2.88 4.24 8.38
CA LEU A 25 2.48 5.59 8.74
C LEU A 25 2.54 5.78 10.27
N ILE A 26 2.93 6.98 10.68
CA ILE A 26 2.88 7.40 12.08
C ILE A 26 2.15 8.72 12.24
N ARG A 27 1.33 8.82 13.29
CA ARG A 27 0.69 10.07 13.69
C ARG A 27 1.60 10.79 14.67
N ALA A 28 2.17 11.92 14.26
CA ALA A 28 2.97 12.79 15.11
C ALA A 28 2.17 14.03 15.52
N LYS A 29 2.69 14.82 16.47
CA LYS A 29 2.10 16.13 16.83
C LYS A 29 1.98 17.09 15.64
N SER A 30 2.90 16.96 14.68
CA SER A 30 2.96 17.77 13.46
C SER A 30 2.11 17.23 12.31
N GLY A 31 1.34 16.15 12.52
CA GLY A 31 0.52 15.52 11.50
C GLY A 31 0.95 14.09 11.16
N LEU A 32 0.35 13.56 10.11
CA LEU A 32 0.61 12.20 9.60
C LEU A 32 1.91 12.16 8.79
N LEU A 33 2.77 11.19 9.06
CA LEU A 33 4.08 11.03 8.44
C LEU A 33 4.29 9.61 7.91
N VAL A 34 5.10 9.49 6.85
CA VAL A 34 5.59 8.19 6.33
C VAL A 34 6.87 7.81 7.07
N LEU A 35 6.95 6.57 7.55
CA LEU A 35 8.13 6.01 8.23
C LEU A 35 9.00 5.20 7.28
N GLU A 36 8.39 4.21 6.62
CA GLU A 36 9.06 3.34 5.67
C GLU A 36 8.14 2.97 4.51
N ILE A 37 8.77 2.66 3.38
CA ILE A 37 8.11 2.15 2.18
C ILE A 37 8.81 0.86 1.78
N ASN A 38 8.07 -0.24 1.85
CA ASN A 38 8.55 -1.58 1.54
C ASN A 38 8.11 -1.97 0.12
N ALA A 39 9.05 -2.07 -0.81
CA ALA A 39 8.75 -2.51 -2.18
C ALA A 39 8.28 -3.97 -2.27
N SER A 40 8.66 -4.80 -1.28
CA SER A 40 8.21 -6.19 -1.16
C SER A 40 7.73 -6.44 0.27
N PRO A 41 6.51 -6.01 0.61
CA PRO A 41 5.98 -6.19 1.97
C PRO A 41 5.68 -7.66 2.25
N GLY A 42 5.84 -8.08 3.51
CA GLY A 42 5.30 -9.35 3.98
C GLY A 42 3.77 -9.29 4.08
N LEU A 43 3.07 -10.32 3.62
CA LEU A 43 1.60 -10.31 3.53
C LEU A 43 0.89 -11.03 4.67
N GLU A 44 1.49 -12.10 5.22
CA GLU A 44 0.82 -13.01 6.17
C GLU A 44 0.11 -12.27 7.32
N MET A 45 0.84 -11.36 7.99
CA MET A 45 0.27 -10.62 9.12
C MET A 45 -0.74 -9.56 8.67
N ILE A 46 -0.51 -8.91 7.53
CA ILE A 46 -1.42 -7.89 6.96
C ILE A 46 -2.75 -8.53 6.61
N GLU A 47 -2.74 -9.66 5.93
CA GLU A 47 -3.94 -10.40 5.53
C GLU A 47 -4.68 -10.94 6.76
N LYS A 48 -3.95 -11.54 7.72
CA LYS A 48 -4.54 -12.03 8.96
C LYS A 48 -5.25 -10.95 9.77
N THR A 49 -4.68 -9.75 9.84
CA THR A 49 -5.24 -8.64 10.62
C THR A 49 -6.34 -7.89 9.87
N SER A 50 -6.23 -7.74 8.54
CA SER A 50 -7.20 -6.99 7.73
C SER A 50 -8.39 -7.84 7.26
N GLY A 51 -8.22 -9.17 7.17
CA GLY A 51 -9.18 -10.07 6.54
C GLY A 51 -9.27 -9.91 5.01
N VAL A 52 -8.33 -9.19 4.40
CA VAL A 52 -8.25 -8.96 2.95
C VAL A 52 -7.22 -9.92 2.36
N ASP A 53 -7.58 -10.59 1.27
CA ASP A 53 -6.65 -11.37 0.44
C ASP A 53 -5.87 -10.41 -0.48
N VAL A 54 -4.77 -9.87 0.05
CA VAL A 54 -3.94 -8.87 -0.62
C VAL A 54 -3.21 -9.51 -1.80
N ALA A 55 -2.76 -10.75 -1.67
CA ALA A 55 -2.13 -11.48 -2.76
C ALA A 55 -3.06 -11.59 -3.99
N LEU A 56 -4.32 -11.96 -3.78
CA LEU A 56 -5.32 -11.98 -4.85
C LEU A 56 -5.55 -10.58 -5.43
N GLN A 57 -5.64 -9.53 -4.59
CA GLN A 57 -5.80 -8.16 -5.10
C GLN A 57 -4.62 -7.72 -5.98
N MET A 58 -3.39 -8.10 -5.63
CA MET A 58 -2.20 -7.83 -6.46
C MET A 58 -2.26 -8.54 -7.80
N ILE A 59 -2.72 -9.81 -7.82
CA ILE A 59 -2.92 -10.57 -9.07
C ILE A 59 -3.98 -9.91 -9.94
N LEU A 60 -5.15 -9.58 -9.39
CA LEU A 60 -6.23 -8.91 -10.12
C LEU A 60 -5.81 -7.54 -10.66
N TYR A 61 -5.00 -6.80 -9.89
CA TYR A 61 -4.41 -5.54 -10.34
C TYR A 61 -3.51 -5.76 -11.57
N LEU A 62 -2.63 -6.76 -11.53
CA LEU A 62 -1.74 -7.11 -12.64
C LEU A 62 -2.53 -7.57 -13.87
N GLU A 63 -3.52 -8.44 -13.71
CA GLU A 63 -4.39 -8.91 -14.79
C GLU A 63 -5.08 -7.73 -15.51
N LYS A 64 -5.61 -6.78 -14.74
CA LYS A 64 -6.22 -5.57 -15.27
C LYS A 64 -5.19 -4.70 -16.00
N ALA A 65 -3.99 -4.52 -15.44
CA ALA A 65 -2.94 -3.72 -16.05
C ALA A 65 -2.44 -4.31 -17.38
N ILE A 66 -2.39 -5.65 -17.50
CA ILE A 66 -2.00 -6.35 -18.73
C ILE A 66 -3.13 -6.33 -19.76
N SER A 67 -4.38 -6.53 -19.34
CA SER A 67 -5.55 -6.58 -20.26
C SER A 67 -5.89 -5.21 -20.87
N GLN A 68 -5.34 -4.12 -20.32
CA GLN A 68 -5.54 -2.76 -20.80
C GLN A 68 -4.41 -2.26 -21.72
N LYS A 69 -3.43 -3.11 -22.03
CA LYS A 69 -2.43 -2.89 -23.10
C LYS A 69 -2.89 -3.53 -24.40
#